data_AF-A0A1H0HCW0-F1
#
_entry.id   AF-A0A1H0HCW0-F1
#
_cell.length_a   1.000
_cell.length_b   1.000
_cell.length_c   1.000
_cell.angle_alpha   90.00
_cell.angle_beta   90.00
_cell.angle_gamma   90.00
#
_symmetry.space_group_name_H-M   'P 1'
#
loop_
_entity.id
_entity.type
_entity.pdbx_description
1 polymer ?
#
loop_
_entity_poly.entity_id
_entity_poly.type
_entity_poly.pdbx_seq_one_letter_code
_entity_poly.pdbx_strand_id
1 'polypeptide(L)'
;MDNNTEMLKGVLEGCVLEIISHGETYGYEITQQLRELGFEDVVEGTVYAITMRLEKNNLVDIEKKPSTKGPPRKFYMLNEAGEEHLKNFWKKWEFVSSRMTELKMNAKSKGES
;
A
#
# COMPACT_ATOMS: atom_id res chain seq x y z
N MET A 1 -15.57 -12.43 -9.10
CA MET A 1 -14.36 -12.08 -8.35
C MET A 1 -13.40 -11.51 -9.35
N ASP A 2 -13.27 -10.18 -9.37
CA ASP A 2 -12.37 -9.51 -10.29
C ASP A 2 -10.93 -9.96 -9.99
N ASN A 3 -10.30 -10.56 -10.99
CA ASN A 3 -9.04 -11.29 -10.85
C ASN A 3 -7.81 -10.35 -10.80
N ASN A 4 -7.95 -9.22 -10.10
CA ASN A 4 -6.92 -8.18 -9.98
C ASN A 4 -5.87 -8.51 -8.91
N THR A 5 -6.02 -9.62 -8.19
CA THR A 5 -5.19 -10.04 -7.05
C THR A 5 -3.70 -9.99 -7.35
N GLU A 6 -3.26 -10.47 -8.52
CA GLU A 6 -1.82 -10.46 -8.88
C GLU A 6 -1.30 -9.04 -9.16
N MET A 7 -2.09 -8.17 -9.79
CA MET A 7 -1.70 -6.78 -10.02
C MET A 7 -1.64 -5.99 -8.69
N LEU A 8 -2.54 -6.31 -7.75
CA LEU A 8 -2.65 -5.62 -6.48
C LEU A 8 -1.57 -6.01 -5.45
N LYS A 9 -1.00 -7.22 -5.52
CA LYS A 9 0.00 -7.69 -4.55
C LYS A 9 1.21 -6.75 -4.40
N GLY A 10 1.66 -6.13 -5.50
CA GLY A 10 2.78 -5.17 -5.48
C GLY A 10 2.36 -3.74 -5.17
N VAL A 11 1.15 -3.35 -5.59
CA VAL A 11 0.65 -1.97 -5.42
C VAL A 11 0.16 -1.73 -3.99
N LEU A 12 -0.50 -2.70 -3.37
CA LEU A 12 -1.02 -2.58 -2.01
C LEU A 12 0.07 -2.33 -0.96
N GLU A 13 1.27 -2.88 -1.15
CA GLU A 13 2.38 -2.60 -0.23
C GLU A 13 2.77 -1.12 -0.25
N GLY A 14 2.80 -0.49 -1.43
CA GLY A 14 3.02 0.94 -1.56
C GLY A 14 1.86 1.77 -1.02
N CYS A 15 0.61 1.34 -1.19
CA CYS A 15 -0.54 2.01 -0.58
C CYS A 15 -0.47 1.98 0.97
N VAL A 16 -0.05 0.85 1.56
CA VAL A 16 0.14 0.76 3.00
C VAL A 16 1.28 1.66 3.48
N LEU A 17 2.41 1.70 2.76
CA LEU A 17 3.51 2.64 3.06
C LEU A 17 3.02 4.09 3.01
N GLU A 18 2.27 4.48 1.97
CA GLU A 18 1.70 5.83 1.84
C GLU A 18 0.80 6.19 3.02
N ILE A 19 -0.11 5.30 3.42
CA ILE A 19 -0.99 5.53 4.57
C ILE A 19 -0.19 5.75 5.87
N ILE A 20 0.85 4.95 6.10
CA ILE A 20 1.71 5.08 7.29
C ILE A 20 2.53 6.38 7.24
N SER A 21 2.85 6.90 6.05
CA SER A 21 3.61 8.16 5.90
C SER A 21 2.85 9.39 6.40
N HIS A 22 1.52 9.33 6.47
CA HIS A 22 0.69 10.44 6.94
C HIS A 22 0.62 10.54 8.46
N GLY A 23 1.17 9.56 9.18
CA GLY A 23 1.21 9.55 10.62
C GLY A 23 1.11 8.15 11.20
N GLU A 24 1.29 8.07 12.51
CA GLU A 24 1.18 6.82 13.25
C GLU A 24 -0.22 6.18 13.09
N THR A 25 -0.27 4.90 12.72
CA THR A 25 -1.54 4.17 12.51
C THR A 25 -1.41 2.68 12.87
N TYR A 26 -2.49 1.90 12.77
CA TYR A 26 -2.51 0.47 13.08
C TYR A 26 -3.32 -0.32 12.05
N GLY A 27 -3.12 -1.65 12.01
CA GLY A 27 -3.59 -2.51 10.90
C GLY A 27 -5.07 -2.39 10.53
N TYR A 28 -5.97 -2.23 11.50
CA TYR A 28 -7.40 -2.05 11.21
C TYR A 28 -7.68 -0.70 10.54
N GLU A 29 -7.08 0.38 11.02
CA GLU A 29 -7.27 1.72 10.44
C GLU A 29 -6.73 1.78 9.01
N ILE A 30 -5.54 1.20 8.77
CA ILE A 30 -4.99 1.03 7.41
C ILE A 30 -6.00 0.27 6.52
N THR A 31 -6.60 -0.80 7.04
CA THR A 31 -7.59 -1.60 6.30
C THR A 31 -8.82 -0.77 5.95
N GLN A 32 -9.33 0.05 6.88
CA GLN A 32 -10.49 0.92 6.60
C GLN A 32 -10.16 1.96 5.53
N GLN A 33 -9.01 2.64 5.64
CA GLN A 33 -8.59 3.64 4.64
C GLN A 33 -8.45 3.03 3.24
N LEU A 34 -7.88 1.82 3.12
CA LEU A 34 -7.81 1.12 1.83
C LEU A 34 -9.19 0.81 1.25
N ARG A 35 -10.14 0.39 2.09
CA ARG A 35 -11.52 0.11 1.66
C ARG A 35 -12.25 1.38 1.23
N GLU A 36 -12.09 2.47 1.97
CA GLU A 36 -12.65 3.78 1.63
C GLU A 36 -12.12 4.31 0.29
N LEU A 37 -10.90 3.94 -0.10
CA LEU A 37 -10.31 4.25 -1.40
C LEU A 37 -10.85 3.38 -2.55
N GLY A 38 -11.63 2.34 -2.26
CA GLY A 38 -12.23 1.43 -3.24
C GLY A 38 -11.61 0.03 -3.28
N PHE A 39 -10.66 -0.30 -2.40
CA PHE A 39 -10.15 -1.67 -2.26
C PHE A 39 -11.05 -2.50 -1.31
N GLU A 40 -12.34 -2.59 -1.63
CA GLU A 40 -13.39 -3.14 -0.76
C GLU A 40 -13.09 -4.58 -0.28
N ASP A 41 -12.47 -5.39 -1.13
CA ASP A 41 -12.13 -6.79 -0.84
C ASP A 41 -10.87 -6.98 0.03
N VAL A 42 -10.18 -5.90 0.41
CA VAL A 42 -9.00 -6.00 1.28
C VAL A 42 -9.43 -6.43 2.68
N VAL A 43 -8.83 -7.53 3.17
CA VAL A 43 -9.04 -8.05 4.52
C VAL A 43 -7.85 -7.73 5.43
N GLU A 44 -8.10 -7.65 6.73
CA GLU A 44 -7.06 -7.35 7.73
C GLU A 44 -5.88 -8.32 7.67
N GLY A 45 -6.09 -9.58 7.30
CA GLY A 45 -5.02 -10.56 7.12
C GLY A 45 -4.02 -10.17 6.02
N THR A 46 -4.49 -9.51 4.96
CA THR A 46 -3.63 -8.99 3.87
C THR A 46 -2.77 -7.84 4.37
N VAL A 47 -3.39 -6.87 5.07
CA VAL A 47 -2.67 -5.73 5.66
C VAL A 47 -1.66 -6.23 6.70
N TYR A 48 -2.05 -7.19 7.55
CA TYR A 48 -1.14 -7.80 8.52
C TYR A 48 0.08 -8.43 7.85
N ALA A 49 -0.12 -9.18 6.76
CA ALA A 49 0.98 -9.77 6.00
C ALA A 49 1.90 -8.71 5.38
N ILE A 50 1.36 -7.58 4.93
CA ILE A 50 2.14 -6.43 4.44
C ILE A 50 2.94 -5.81 5.59
N THR A 51 2.29 -5.43 6.69
CA THR A 51 2.96 -4.79 7.83
C THR A 51 4.04 -5.67 8.45
N MET A 52 3.85 -7.00 8.46
CA MET A 52 4.91 -7.94 8.87
C MET A 52 6.15 -7.89 7.95
N ARG A 53 5.95 -7.72 6.64
CA ARG A 53 7.09 -7.56 5.70
C ARG A 53 7.79 -6.22 5.89
N LEU A 54 7.03 -5.14 6.10
CA LEU A 54 7.60 -3.82 6.40
C LEU A 54 8.44 -3.86 7.68
N GLU A 55 7.92 -4.49 8.73
CA GLU A 55 8.65 -4.74 10.00
C GLU A 55 9.92 -5.56 9.76
N LYS A 56 9.81 -6.69 9.04
CA LYS A 56 10.96 -7.55 8.72
C LYS A 56 12.05 -6.83 7.91
N ASN A 57 11.65 -5.90 7.05
CA ASN A 57 12.55 -5.12 6.21
C ASN A 57 13.04 -3.83 6.88
N ASN A 58 12.72 -3.60 8.17
CA ASN A 58 13.08 -2.40 8.93
C ASN A 58 12.60 -1.09 8.30
N LEU A 59 11.44 -1.10 7.65
CA LEU A 59 10.85 0.08 7.00
C LEU A 59 9.92 0.89 7.91
N VAL A 60 9.61 0.36 9.09
CA VAL A 60 8.70 0.97 10.06
C VAL A 60 9.26 0.83 11.46
N ASP A 61 9.06 1.87 12.26
CA ASP A 61 9.16 1.78 13.70
C ASP A 61 7.83 1.30 14.28
N ILE A 62 7.90 0.58 15.41
CA ILE A 62 6.73 -0.06 16.03
C ILE A 62 6.63 0.35 17.48
N GLU A 63 5.47 0.90 17.84
CA GLU A 63 5.08 1.14 19.23
C GLU A 63 3.93 0.22 19.62
N LYS A 64 4.02 -0.42 20.78
CA LYS A 64 2.90 -1.21 21.33
C LYS A 64 2.13 -0.34 22.30
N LYS A 65 0.88 0.00 21.94
CA LYS A 65 0.01 0.81 22.80
C LYS A 65 -1.11 -0.03 23.44
N PRO A 66 -1.50 0.26 24.69
CA PRO A 66 -2.65 -0.37 25.32
C PRO A 66 -3.92 -0.14 24.48
N SER A 67 -4.74 -1.17 24.34
CA SER A 67 -6.07 -1.04 23.75
C SER A 67 -7.10 -0.87 24.88
N THR A 68 -8.14 -0.06 24.66
CA THR A 68 -9.26 0.08 25.60
C THR A 68 -10.01 -1.24 25.83
N LYS A 69 -10.00 -2.13 24.84
CA LYS A 69 -10.46 -3.52 24.94
C LYS A 69 -9.54 -4.43 24.13
N GLY A 70 -9.13 -5.57 24.71
CA GLY A 70 -8.33 -6.59 24.01
C GLY A 70 -6.81 -6.41 24.13
N PRO A 71 -6.04 -7.17 23.34
CA PRO A 71 -4.57 -7.16 23.41
C PRO A 71 -3.99 -5.80 22.96
N PRO A 72 -2.74 -5.49 23.35
CA PRO A 72 -2.04 -4.30 22.88
C PRO A 72 -2.01 -4.24 21.35
N ARG A 73 -2.19 -3.04 20.80
CA ARG A 73 -2.11 -2.80 19.35
C ARG A 73 -0.69 -2.39 18.97
N LYS A 74 -0.20 -2.93 17.86
CA LYS A 74 1.01 -2.41 17.20
C LYS A 74 0.61 -1.19 16.38
N PHE A 75 1.24 -0.07 16.69
CA PHE A 75 1.21 1.13 15.87
C PHE A 75 2.49 1.20 15.05
N TYR A 76 2.35 1.65 13.81
CA TYR A 76 3.40 1.72 12.81
C TYR A 76 3.64 3.18 12.43
N MET A 77 4.91 3.54 12.28
CA MET A 77 5.35 4.82 11.76
C MET A 77 6.48 4.56 10.75
N LEU A 78 6.53 5.28 9.63
CA LEU A 78 7.67 5.16 8.73
C LEU A 78 8.92 5.71 9.41
N ASN A 79 10.04 5.00 9.24
CA ASN A 79 11.36 5.53 9.54
C ASN A 79 12.01 6.05 8.24
N GLU A 80 13.25 6.55 8.33
CA GLU A 80 13.97 7.09 7.18
C GLU A 80 14.09 6.10 6.00
N ALA A 81 14.31 4.80 6.29
CA ALA A 81 14.38 3.76 5.27
C ALA A 81 13.00 3.50 4.63
N GLY A 82 11.92 3.53 5.42
CA GLY A 82 10.55 3.46 4.93
C GLY A 82 10.19 4.60 3.99
N GLU A 83 10.56 5.83 4.36
CA GLU A 83 10.38 7.03 3.54
C GLU A 83 11.13 6.95 2.21
N GLU A 84 12.38 6.50 2.22
CA GLU A 84 13.14 6.28 0.98
C GLU A 84 12.50 5.17 0.12
N HIS A 85 12.04 4.09 0.75
CA HIS A 85 11.38 2.99 0.06
C HIS A 85 10.08 3.46 -0.61
N LEU A 86 9.27 4.27 0.07
CA LEU A 86 8.05 4.86 -0.46
C LEU A 86 8.33 5.78 -1.66
N LYS A 87 9.33 6.65 -1.56
CA LYS A 87 9.77 7.50 -2.69
C LYS A 87 10.17 6.66 -3.90
N ASN A 88 10.90 5.57 -3.69
CA ASN A 88 11.30 4.66 -4.76
C ASN A 88 10.12 3.87 -5.34
N PHE A 89 9.14 3.50 -4.51
CA PHE A 89 7.89 2.90 -4.98
C PHE A 89 7.15 3.84 -5.93
N TRP A 90 6.94 5.10 -5.55
CA TRP A 90 6.22 6.06 -6.40
C TRP A 90 6.95 6.37 -7.71
N LYS A 91 8.28 6.48 -7.69
CA LYS A 91 9.07 6.61 -8.93
C LYS A 91 8.84 5.43 -9.89
N LYS A 92 8.82 4.20 -9.37
CA LYS A 92 8.56 3.00 -10.18
C LYS A 92 7.13 2.98 -10.71
N TRP A 93 6.16 3.35 -9.87
CA TRP A 93 4.76 3.42 -10.27
C TRP A 93 4.53 4.46 -11.37
N GLU A 94 5.11 5.65 -11.24
CA GLU A 94 5.03 6.71 -12.24
C GLU A 94 5.60 6.25 -13.59
N PHE A 95 6.75 5.57 -13.58
CA PHE A 95 7.31 5.00 -14.79
C PHE A 95 6.38 3.97 -15.45
N VAL A 96 5.86 2.99 -14.70
CA VAL A 96 5.00 1.94 -15.26
C VAL A 96 3.66 2.52 -15.74
N SER A 97 3.01 3.34 -14.92
CA SER A 97 1.70 3.92 -15.22
C SER A 97 1.75 4.87 -16.41
N SER A 98 2.82 5.67 -16.55
CA SER A 98 3.00 6.55 -17.71
C SER A 98 3.19 5.76 -19.00
N ARG A 99 4.04 4.72 -19.01
CA ARG A 99 4.25 3.85 -20.18
C ARG A 99 2.99 3.09 -20.59
N MET A 100 2.22 2.60 -19.63
CA MET A 100 0.95 1.92 -19.89
C MET A 100 -0.11 2.88 -20.46
N THR A 101 -0.19 4.09 -19.91
CA THR A 101 -1.09 5.15 -20.40
C THR A 101 -0.75 5.53 -21.84
N GLU A 102 0.53 5.77 -22.12
CA GLU A 102 1.03 6.10 -23.46
C GLU A 102 0.72 4.98 -24.47
N LEU A 103 0.99 3.72 -24.10
CA LEU A 103 0.68 2.57 -24.93
C LEU A 103 -0.82 2.47 -25.26
N LYS A 104 -1.69 2.69 -24.26
CA LYS A 104 -3.15 2.68 -24.44
C LYS A 104 -3.63 3.78 -25.38
N MET A 105 -3.03 4.98 -25.31
CA MET A 105 -3.37 6.10 -26.19
C MET A 105 -2.89 5.85 -27.63
N ASN A 106 -1.67 5.34 -27.80
CA ASN A 106 -1.10 5.05 -29.13
C ASN A 106 -1.75 3.85 -29.82
N ALA A 107 -2.38 2.94 -29.08
CA ALA A 107 -3.18 1.85 -29.65
C ALA A 107 -4.50 2.35 -30.26
N LYS A 108 -5.07 3.44 -29.75
CA LYS A 108 -6.32 4.02 -30.29
C LYS A 108 -6.12 4.75 -31.62
N SER A 109 -4.94 5.34 -31.85
CA SER A 109 -4.66 6.08 -33.09
C SER A 109 -4.36 5.19 -34.31
N LYS A 110 -4.19 3.88 -34.13
CA LYS A 110 -3.97 2.92 -35.23
C LYS A 110 -5.22 2.11 -35.65
N GLY A 111 -6.35 2.31 -34.97
CA GLY A 111 -7.60 1.58 -35.23
C GLY A 111 -8.69 2.34 -35.97
N GLU A 112 -8.44 3.60 -36.37
CA GLU A 112 -9.39 4.48 -37.06
C GLU A 112 -8.98 4.79 -38.52
N SER A 113 -8.05 4.02 -39.10
CA SER A 113 -7.63 4.13 -40.50
C SER A 113 -8.00 2.89 -41.31
#